data_AF-A0A2E5ZNZ0-F1
#
_entry.id   AF-A0A2E5ZNZ0-F1
#
_cell.length_a   1.000
_cell.length_b   1.000
_cell.length_c   1.000
_cell.angle_alpha   90.00
_cell.angle_beta   90.00
_cell.angle_gamma   90.00
#
_symmetry.space_group_name_H-M   'P 1'
#
loop_
_entity.id
_entity.type
_entity.pdbx_description
1 polymer ?
#
loop_
_entity_poly.entity_id
_entity_poly.type
_entity_poly.pdbx_seq_one_letter_code
_entity_poly.pdbx_strand_id
1 'polypeptide(L)' 'MKKSLLLLVLFFFSCKSDDRCGEILDKIITSDQYIFVICFDGCNRITNSDFQGSMQSDVKVDELTFDMFKEGDNYCVE' A
#
# COMPACT_ATOMS: atom_id res chain seq x y z
N MET A 1 18.34 35.60 -26.61
CA MET A 1 19.36 35.14 -25.65
C MET A 1 18.65 34.67 -24.38
N LYS A 2 19.08 33.51 -23.83
CA LYS A 2 18.73 32.90 -22.51
C LYS A 2 17.22 32.72 -22.22
N LYS A 3 16.53 31.71 -22.77
CA LYS A 3 16.41 30.32 -22.24
C LYS A 3 16.41 30.28 -20.70
N SER A 4 15.24 30.49 -20.09
CA SER A 4 15.01 30.12 -18.69
C SER A 4 14.51 28.68 -18.63
N LEU A 5 15.30 27.87 -17.94
CA LEU A 5 15.20 26.42 -17.81
C LEU A 5 14.36 26.13 -16.57
N LEU A 6 13.17 25.57 -16.74
CA LEU A 6 12.42 24.99 -15.62
C LEU A 6 12.07 23.56 -16.00
N LEU A 7 13.07 22.70 -15.83
CA LEU A 7 12.92 21.25 -15.88
C LEU A 7 12.15 20.87 -14.60
N LEU A 8 10.84 20.74 -14.70
CA LEU A 8 10.06 20.04 -13.68
C LEU A 8 10.40 18.55 -13.84
N VAL A 9 11.33 18.08 -13.03
CA VAL A 9 11.67 16.66 -12.93
C VAL A 9 10.46 15.96 -12.31
N LEU A 10 9.57 15.48 -13.17
CA LEU A 10 8.60 14.46 -12.80
C LEU A 10 9.42 13.19 -12.56
N PHE A 11 9.78 12.95 -11.29
CA PHE A 11 10.18 11.63 -10.82
C PHE A 11 8.98 10.71 -10.96
N PHE A 12 8.77 10.19 -12.17
CA PHE A 12 8.01 8.97 -12.37
C PHE A 12 8.83 7.86 -11.72
N PHE A 13 8.60 7.63 -10.44
CA PHE A 13 9.00 6.40 -9.77
C PHE A 13 8.39 5.27 -10.58
N SER A 14 9.25 4.68 -11.42
CA SER A 14 8.93 3.51 -12.20
C SER A 14 8.79 2.38 -11.20
N CYS A 15 7.55 2.09 -10.76
CA CYS A 15 7.24 0.85 -10.08
C CYS A 15 7.63 -0.28 -11.05
N LYS A 16 8.76 -0.94 -10.77
CA LYS A 16 8.82 -2.36 -11.08
C LYS A 16 7.60 -2.98 -10.40
N SER A 17 6.93 -3.90 -11.08
CA SER A 17 5.91 -4.73 -10.46
C SER A 17 6.59 -5.46 -9.31
N ASP A 18 6.59 -4.86 -8.12
CA ASP A 18 7.09 -5.47 -6.91
C ASP A 18 5.99 -6.43 -6.50
N ASP A 19 6.30 -7.72 -6.51
CA ASP A 19 5.42 -8.81 -6.04
C ASP A 19 5.08 -8.70 -4.53
N ARG A 20 5.40 -7.56 -3.92
CA ARG A 20 5.22 -7.18 -2.52
C ARG A 20 4.32 -5.96 -2.35
N CYS A 21 3.60 -5.57 -3.41
CA CYS A 21 2.56 -4.56 -3.38
C CYS A 21 1.20 -5.21 -3.22
N GLY A 22 0.32 -4.62 -2.40
CA GLY A 22 -1.03 -5.13 -2.21
C GLY A 22 -2.02 -4.05 -1.81
N GLU A 23 -3.31 -4.36 -1.90
CA GLU A 23 -4.40 -3.47 -1.50
C GLU A 23 -4.54 -3.47 0.03
N ILE A 24 -4.61 -2.28 0.64
CA ILE A 24 -4.98 -2.12 2.05
C ILE A 24 -6.46 -2.47 2.19
N LEU A 25 -6.77 -3.60 2.82
CA LEU A 25 -8.15 -4.03 3.08
C LEU A 25 -8.73 -3.40 4.34
N ASP A 26 -7.89 -3.20 5.36
CA ASP A 26 -8.30 -2.65 6.65
C ASP A 26 -7.12 -1.93 7.32
N LYS A 27 -7.45 -1.04 8.25
CA LYS A 27 -6.52 -0.19 9.00
C LYS A 27 -6.80 -0.32 10.49
N ILE A 28 -5.89 -0.96 11.22
CA ILE A 28 -6.05 -1.22 12.65
C ILE A 28 -5.14 -0.28 13.45
N ILE A 29 -5.73 0.42 14.43
CA ILE A 29 -5.00 1.23 15.40
C ILE A 29 -5.12 0.57 16.78
N THR A 30 -3.98 0.37 17.41
CA THR A 30 -3.89 0.00 18.84
C THR A 30 -3.11 1.08 19.59
N SER A 31 -2.98 0.96 20.91
CA SER A 31 -2.27 1.97 21.71
C SER A 31 -0.80 2.18 21.28
N ASP A 32 -0.17 1.16 20.69
CA ASP A 32 1.28 1.14 20.46
C ASP A 32 1.65 0.93 18.98
N GLN A 33 0.66 0.70 18.12
CA GLN A 33 0.90 0.24 16.74
C GLN A 33 -0.17 0.71 15.76
N TYR A 34 0.29 1.03 14.56
CA TYR A 34 -0.50 1.30 13.37
C TYR A 34 -0.27 0.15 12.39
N ILE A 35 -1.33 -0.54 11.99
CA ILE A 35 -1.24 -1.77 11.19
C ILE A 35 -2.13 -1.65 9.95
N PHE A 36 -1.56 -1.98 8.79
CA PHE A 36 -2.32 -2.24 7.57
C PHE A 36 -2.57 -3.73 7.43
N VAL A 37 -3.81 -4.12 7.15
CA VAL A 37 -4.14 -5.47 6.67
C VAL A 37 -4.07 -5.42 5.16
N ILE A 38 -3.03 -5.98 4.58
CA ILE A 38 -2.75 -5.89 3.15
C ILE A 38 -3.08 -7.21 2.47
N CYS A 39 -3.77 -7.13 1.35
CA CYS A 39 -3.93 -8.24 0.43
C CYS A 39 -2.95 -8.14 -0.74
N PHE A 40 -2.05 -9.11 -0.84
CA PHE A 40 -1.17 -9.27 -2.02
C PHE A 40 -1.87 -10.04 -3.15
N ASP A 41 -1.33 -9.95 -4.37
CA ASP A 41 -1.87 -10.63 -5.55
C ASP A 41 -2.30 -12.07 -5.24
N GLY A 42 -3.59 -12.36 -5.47
CA GLY A 42 -4.18 -13.69 -5.25
C GLY A 42 -5.09 -13.81 -4.03
N CYS A 43 -5.28 -12.79 -3.18
CA CYS A 43 -6.44 -12.85 -2.30
C CYS A 43 -7.71 -12.60 -3.10
N ASN A 44 -8.54 -13.63 -3.19
CA ASN A 44 -9.94 -13.40 -3.52
C ASN A 44 -10.53 -12.49 -2.42
N ARG A 45 -11.20 -11.41 -2.82
CA ARG A 45 -12.11 -10.66 -1.95
C ARG A 45 -13.32 -11.56 -1.70
N ILE A 46 -13.16 -12.54 -0.80
CA ILE A 46 -14.21 -13.50 -0.53
C ILE A 46 -15.28 -12.77 0.29
N THR A 47 -16.30 -12.29 -0.40
CA THR A 47 -17.48 -11.68 0.21
C THR A 47 -18.40 -12.70 0.90
N ASN A 48 -18.06 -14.00 0.86
CA ASN A 48 -18.85 -15.06 1.49
C ASN A 48 -17.94 -16.21 1.95
N SER A 49 -17.77 -16.36 3.27
CA SER A 49 -17.55 -17.57 4.09
C SER A 49 -16.61 -18.72 3.66
N ASP A 50 -16.01 -18.72 2.48
CA ASP A 50 -15.16 -19.81 2.00
C ASP A 50 -13.71 -19.43 2.25
N PHE A 51 -13.14 -19.95 3.33
CA PHE A 51 -11.74 -19.73 3.70
C PHE A 51 -10.82 -20.39 2.66
N GLN A 52 -10.58 -19.71 1.54
CA GLN A 52 -9.42 -19.97 0.70
C GLN A 52 -8.29 -19.09 1.23
N GLY A 53 -7.14 -19.71 1.52
CA GLY A 53 -5.98 -19.05 2.12
C GLY A 53 -5.59 -17.80 1.34
N SER A 54 -6.14 -16.67 1.75
CA SER A 54 -5.83 -15.37 1.21
C SER A 54 -4.49 -14.97 1.83
N MET A 55 -3.52 -14.58 1.01
CA MET A 55 -2.26 -13.99 1.49
C MET A 55 -2.55 -12.57 1.99
N GLN A 56 -3.27 -12.50 3.10
CA GLN A 56 -3.41 -11.29 3.89
C GLN A 56 -2.22 -11.20 4.84
N SER A 57 -1.62 -10.03 4.97
CA SER A 57 -0.52 -9.78 5.88
C SER A 57 -0.80 -8.53 6.70
N ASP A 58 -0.49 -8.63 7.99
CA ASP A 58 -0.46 -7.51 8.89
C ASP A 58 0.89 -6.79 8.73
N VAL A 59 0.87 -5.53 8.34
CA VAL A 59 2.05 -4.70 8.14
C VAL A 59 2.03 -3.55 9.12
N LYS A 60 2.99 -3.55 10.04
CA LYS A 60 3.19 -2.42 10.95
C LYS A 60 3.84 -1.26 10.21
N VAL A 61 3.23 -0.10 10.32
CA VAL A 61 3.72 1.16 9.76
C VAL A 61 3.87 2.22 10.85
N ASP A 62 4.53 3.33 10.52
CA ASP A 62 4.51 4.52 11.37
C ASP A 62 3.21 5.33 11.20
N GLU A 63 2.98 6.28 12.11
CA GLU A 63 1.76 7.11 12.14
C GLU A 63 1.57 7.95 10.87
N LEU A 64 2.64 8.53 10.31
CA LEU A 64 2.55 9.37 9.12
C LEU A 64 2.14 8.53 7.92
N THR A 65 2.76 7.36 7.75
CA THR A 65 2.37 6.40 6.72
C THR A 65 0.92 5.96 6.94
N PHE A 66 0.52 5.68 8.17
CA PHE A 66 -0.86 5.28 8.47
C PHE A 66 -1.88 6.35 8.07
N ASP A 67 -1.62 7.63 8.34
CA ASP A 67 -2.54 8.72 8.03
C ASP A 67 -2.59 9.07 6.53
N MET A 68 -1.51 8.83 5.80
CA MET A 68 -1.41 9.15 4.37
C MET A 68 -2.21 8.20 3.48
N PHE A 69 -2.42 6.95 3.90
CA PHE A 69 -3.07 5.91 3.10
C PHE A 69 -4.48 5.58 3.59
N LYS A 70 -5.31 5.06 2.70
CA LYS A 70 -6.69 4.65 2.95
C LYS A 70 -6.89 3.18 2.58
N GLU A 71 -7.96 2.60 3.13
CA GLU A 71 -8.48 1.33 2.61
C GLU A 71 -8.78 1.45 1.11
N GLY A 72 -8.37 0.46 0.34
CA GLY A 72 -8.41 0.46 -1.12
C GLY A 72 -7.19 1.04 -1.82
N ASP A 73 -6.30 1.73 -1.08
CA ASP A 73 -5.02 2.16 -1.64
C ASP A 73 -4.04 0.97 -1.72
N ASN A 74 -3.14 1.00 -2.69
CA ASN A 74 -2.06 0.03 -2.76
C ASN A 74 -0.86 0.48 -1.93
N TYR A 75 -0.34 -0.42 -1.11
CA TYR A 75 0.89 -0.23 -0.35
C TYR A 75 1.88 -1.35 -0.64
N CYS A 76 3.15 -0.98 -0.82
CA CYS A 76 4.24 -1.90 -1.09
C CYS A 76 5.14 -1.99 0.14
N VAL A 77 5.35 -3.21 0.62
CA VAL A 77 6.31 -3.48 1.69
C VAL A 77 7.72 -3.57 1.10
N GLU A 78 8.62 -2.71 1.57
CA GLU A 78 10.04 -2.69 1.18
C GLU A 78 10.84 -3.90 1.70
#